data_AF-A0A3A4QJ37-F1
#
_entry.id   AF-A0A3A4QJ37-F1
#
_cell.length_a   1.000
_cell.length_b   1.000
_cell.length_c   1.000
_cell.angle_alpha   90.00
_cell.angle_beta   90.00
_cell.angle_gamma   90.00
#
_symmetry.space_group_name_H-M   'P 1'
#
loop_
_entity.id
_entity.type
_entity.pdbx_description
1 polymer ?
#
loop_
_entity_poly.entity_id
_entity_poly.type
_entity_poly.pdbx_seq_one_letter_code
_entity_poly.pdbx_strand_id
1 'polypeptide(L)'
;MKIMSIQEQIKKDLTAAMKAKDEDRKSALRIILGEFSRGDAKALSDDAAVKILRKLIKSEQETLARSGKTESDSAYIRIVSAYLPNLADDDEIRQWIAANIDFSTYKNKMQAMRDIMAHFGPRADGARVKAILDAI
;
A
#
# COMPACT_ATOMS: atom_id res chain seq x y z
N MET A 1 14.79 -7.14 -16.21
CA MET A 1 15.19 -7.13 -14.79
C MET A 1 13.92 -7.35 -13.97
N LYS A 2 13.82 -8.44 -13.21
CA LYS A 2 12.62 -8.70 -12.40
C LYS A 2 12.64 -7.69 -11.24
N ILE A 3 11.66 -6.80 -11.18
CA ILE A 3 11.48 -5.93 -10.01
C ILE A 3 11.22 -6.87 -8.83
N MET A 4 12.01 -6.71 -7.76
CA MET A 4 11.92 -7.55 -6.58
C MET A 4 10.59 -7.28 -5.88
N SER A 5 9.85 -8.34 -5.50
CA SER A 5 8.53 -8.16 -4.87
C SER A 5 8.66 -7.57 -3.47
N ILE A 6 7.57 -7.02 -2.93
CA ILE A 6 7.51 -6.51 -1.55
C ILE A 6 7.88 -7.62 -0.56
N GLN A 7 7.36 -8.84 -0.78
CA GLN A 7 7.67 -9.98 0.07
C GLN A 7 9.17 -10.35 0.01
N GLU A 8 9.76 -10.36 -1.18
CA GLU A 8 11.20 -10.63 -1.34
C GLU A 8 12.04 -9.55 -0.65
N GLN A 9 11.66 -8.27 -0.79
CA GLN A 9 12.33 -7.12 -0.16
C GLN A 9 12.30 -7.20 1.35
N ILE A 10 11.16 -7.53 1.93
CA ILE A 10 11.02 -7.70 3.38
C ILE A 10 11.88 -8.85 3.91
N LYS A 11 11.98 -9.98 3.19
CA LYS A 11 12.87 -11.09 3.57
C LYS A 11 14.34 -10.69 3.55
N LYS A 12 14.75 -9.94 2.52
CA LYS A 12 16.12 -9.41 2.40
C LYS A 12 16.43 -8.44 3.54
N ASP A 13 15.52 -7.52 3.83
CA ASP A 13 15.71 -6.49 4.84
C ASP A 13 15.64 -7.06 6.26
N LEU A 14 14.88 -8.14 6.50
CA LEU A 14 14.93 -8.87 7.77
C LEU A 14 16.32 -9.46 8.00
N THR A 15 16.93 -10.05 6.97
CA THR A 15 18.29 -10.58 7.07
C THR A 15 19.29 -9.47 7.38
N ALA A 16 19.14 -8.29 6.76
CA ALA A 16 19.97 -7.13 7.05
C ALA A 16 19.77 -6.61 8.48
N ALA A 17 18.52 -6.49 8.95
CA ALA A 17 18.19 -6.05 10.32
C ALA A 17 18.78 -6.99 11.38
N MET A 18 18.74 -8.31 11.14
CA MET A 18 19.36 -9.30 12.02
C MET A 18 20.88 -9.13 12.13
N LYS A 19 21.56 -8.84 11.01
CA LYS A 19 23.02 -8.59 11.00
C LYS A 19 23.39 -7.28 11.69
N ALA A 20 22.58 -6.24 11.46
CA ALA A 20 22.76 -4.92 12.06
C ALA A 20 22.33 -4.85 13.53
N LYS A 21 21.67 -5.89 14.06
CA LYS A 21 21.04 -5.91 15.39
C LYS A 21 20.02 -4.76 15.58
N ASP A 22 19.31 -4.42 14.51
CA ASP A 22 18.21 -3.47 14.52
C ASP A 22 16.95 -4.19 15.03
N GLU A 23 16.70 -4.08 16.34
CA GLU A 23 15.64 -4.81 17.03
C GLU A 23 14.24 -4.38 16.60
N ASP A 24 14.01 -3.08 16.40
CA ASP A 24 12.72 -2.54 15.97
C ASP A 24 12.36 -3.03 14.56
N ARG A 25 13.31 -2.93 13.62
CA ARG A 25 13.11 -3.39 12.24
C ARG A 25 12.97 -4.90 12.18
N LYS A 26 13.79 -5.64 12.94
CA LYS A 26 13.68 -7.11 13.02
C LYS A 26 12.31 -7.54 13.54
N SER A 27 11.81 -6.90 14.60
CA SER A 27 10.49 -7.20 15.18
C SER A 27 9.37 -6.91 14.18
N ALA A 28 9.36 -5.71 13.60
CA ALA A 28 8.34 -5.31 12.64
C ALA A 28 8.28 -6.23 11.42
N LEU A 29 9.43 -6.56 10.82
CA LEU A 29 9.48 -7.41 9.62
C LEU A 29 9.08 -8.85 9.89
N ARG A 30 9.32 -9.39 11.09
CA ARG A 30 8.82 -10.72 11.48
C ARG A 30 7.31 -10.76 11.59
N ILE A 31 6.70 -9.73 12.17
CA ILE A 31 5.23 -9.61 12.23
C ILE A 31 4.67 -9.59 10.81
N ILE A 32 5.23 -8.76 9.93
CA ILE A 32 4.78 -8.66 8.54
C ILE A 32 4.87 -10.02 7.82
N LEU A 33 6.00 -10.72 7.92
CA LEU A 33 6.15 -12.04 7.29
C LEU A 33 5.21 -13.10 7.86
N GLY A 34 4.90 -13.01 9.16
CA GLY A 34 3.88 -13.84 9.79
C GLY A 34 2.52 -13.62 9.13
N GLU A 35 2.09 -12.37 8.98
CA GLU A 35 0.83 -12.04 8.30
C GLU A 35 0.80 -12.46 6.82
N PHE A 36 1.93 -12.33 6.12
CA PHE A 36 2.06 -12.77 4.73
C PHE A 36 1.89 -14.28 4.56
N SER A 37 2.17 -15.07 5.61
CA SER A 37 2.06 -16.54 5.59
C SER A 37 0.68 -17.08 5.91
N ARG A 38 -0.29 -16.23 6.30
CA ARG A 38 -1.63 -16.67 6.70
C ARG A 38 -2.56 -17.05 5.54
N GLY A 39 -2.18 -16.75 4.30
CA GLY A 39 -2.97 -17.09 3.11
C GLY A 39 -2.55 -18.42 2.49
N ASP A 40 -3.47 -19.07 1.78
CA ASP A 40 -3.23 -20.36 1.10
C ASP A 40 -2.40 -20.23 -0.19
N ALA A 41 -2.06 -19.01 -0.61
CA ALA A 41 -1.33 -18.76 -1.85
C ALA A 41 0.15 -19.13 -1.71
N LYS A 42 0.68 -19.91 -2.67
CA LYS A 42 2.12 -20.23 -2.76
C LYS A 42 3.03 -19.00 -2.86
N ALA A 43 2.52 -17.90 -3.40
CA ALA A 43 3.21 -16.63 -3.50
C ALA A 43 2.23 -15.48 -3.28
N LEU A 44 2.64 -14.49 -2.47
CA LEU A 44 1.85 -13.29 -2.21
C LEU A 44 2.08 -12.28 -3.33
N SER A 45 1.00 -11.75 -3.92
CA SER A 45 1.11 -10.63 -4.85
C SER A 45 1.39 -9.33 -4.11
N ASP A 46 2.02 -8.37 -4.78
CA ASP A 46 2.32 -7.06 -4.17
C ASP A 46 1.03 -6.31 -3.78
N ASP A 47 -0.05 -6.43 -4.54
CA ASP A 47 -1.35 -5.87 -4.17
C ASP A 47 -1.88 -6.47 -2.86
N ALA A 48 -1.74 -7.78 -2.68
CA ALA A 48 -2.14 -8.45 -1.44
C ALA A 48 -1.22 -8.05 -0.28
N ALA A 49 0.09 -7.91 -0.55
CA ALA A 49 1.05 -7.40 0.42
C ALA A 49 0.67 -5.99 0.89
N VAL A 50 0.42 -5.05 -0.03
CA VAL A 50 0.01 -3.67 0.31
C VAL A 50 -1.26 -3.66 1.16
N LYS A 51 -2.27 -4.48 0.83
CA LYS A 51 -3.49 -4.60 1.64
C LYS A 51 -3.19 -5.03 3.08
N ILE A 52 -2.31 -6.00 3.26
CA ILE A 52 -1.90 -6.47 4.59
C ILE A 52 -1.12 -5.36 5.33
N LEU A 53 -0.16 -4.69 4.68
CA LEU A 53 0.61 -3.61 5.28
C LEU A 53 -0.28 -2.44 5.74
N ARG A 54 -1.25 -2.03 4.91
CA ARG A 54 -2.22 -0.98 5.29
C ARG A 54 -3.08 -1.40 6.49
N LYS A 55 -3.50 -2.67 6.55
CA LYS A 55 -4.25 -3.21 7.70
C LYS A 55 -3.41 -3.19 8.98
N LEU A 56 -2.13 -3.53 8.90
CA LEU A 56 -1.19 -3.50 10.01
C LEU A 56 -0.99 -2.07 10.53
N ILE A 57 -0.79 -1.09 9.64
CA ILE A 57 -0.71 0.33 10.01
C ILE A 57 -1.99 0.76 10.74
N LYS A 58 -3.16 0.48 10.15
CA LYS A 58 -4.45 0.83 10.76
C LYS A 58 -4.62 0.24 12.17
N SER A 59 -4.28 -1.04 12.34
CA SER A 59 -4.35 -1.71 13.64
C SER A 59 -3.43 -1.08 14.70
N GLU A 60 -2.24 -0.65 14.29
CA GLU A 60 -1.30 0.04 15.17
C GLU A 60 -1.83 1.44 15.53
N GLN A 61 -2.34 2.21 14.56
CA GLN A 61 -2.95 3.53 14.79
C GLN A 61 -4.10 3.45 15.81
N GLU A 62 -5.00 2.46 15.66
CA GLU A 62 -6.10 2.22 16.61
C GLU A 62 -5.59 1.88 18.02
N THR A 63 -4.45 1.21 18.12
CA THR A 63 -3.81 0.86 19.41
C THR A 63 -3.13 2.05 20.06
N LEU A 64 -2.46 2.90 19.27
CA LEU A 64 -1.85 4.14 19.74
C LEU A 64 -2.91 5.12 20.23
N ALA A 65 -4.01 5.28 19.48
CA ALA A 65 -5.14 6.13 19.86
C ALA A 65 -5.74 5.71 21.22
N ARG A 66 -5.89 4.40 21.46
CA ARG A 66 -6.37 3.88 22.77
C ARG A 66 -5.39 4.10 23.92
N SER A 67 -4.10 4.26 23.63
CA SER A 67 -3.05 4.47 24.65
C SER A 67 -2.64 5.94 24.80
N GLY A 68 -3.31 6.86 24.10
CA GLY A 68 -3.00 8.30 24.14
C GLY A 68 -1.66 8.67 23.49
N LYS A 69 -1.09 7.79 22.65
CA LYS A 69 0.17 8.01 21.95
C LYS A 69 -0.06 8.52 20.53
N THR A 70 0.92 9.23 19.98
CA THR A 70 0.86 9.75 18.61
C THR A 70 1.45 8.77 17.60
N GLU A 71 0.98 8.84 16.35
CA GLU A 71 1.49 8.00 15.26
C GLU A 71 2.96 8.29 14.93
N SER A 72 3.38 9.54 15.07
CA SER A 72 4.77 9.98 14.82
C SER A 72 5.80 9.24 15.66
N ASP A 73 5.40 8.74 16.83
CA ASP A 73 6.28 8.03 17.74
C ASP A 73 6.49 6.56 17.36
N SER A 74 5.60 5.96 16.55
CA SER A 74 5.63 4.53 16.25
C SER A 74 6.71 4.17 15.21
N ALA A 75 7.78 3.53 15.68
CA ALA A 75 8.78 2.91 14.81
C ALA A 75 8.13 1.88 13.87
N TYR A 76 7.13 1.13 14.36
CA TYR A 76 6.42 0.14 13.57
C TYR A 76 5.72 0.77 12.35
N ILE A 77 4.93 1.83 12.55
CA ILE A 77 4.26 2.53 11.44
C ILE A 77 5.29 3.05 10.44
N ARG A 78 6.38 3.67 10.90
CA ARG A 78 7.44 4.17 10.01
C ARG A 78 8.08 3.05 9.18
N ILE A 79 8.40 1.92 9.81
CA ILE A 79 9.02 0.77 9.14
C ILE A 79 8.06 0.15 8.12
N VAL A 80 6.80 -0.08 8.49
CA VAL A 80 5.80 -0.71 7.60
C VAL A 80 5.49 0.20 6.41
N SER A 81 5.38 1.51 6.64
CA SER A 81 5.07 2.50 5.59
C SER A 81 6.16 2.58 4.52
N ALA A 82 7.42 2.29 4.85
CA ALA A 82 8.52 2.28 3.89
C ALA A 82 8.40 1.22 2.78
N TYR A 83 7.50 0.25 2.94
CA TYR A 83 7.22 -0.79 1.93
C TYR A 83 5.92 -0.54 1.15
N LEU A 84 5.19 0.55 1.45
CA LEU A 84 4.04 0.93 0.64
C LEU A 84 4.50 1.70 -0.60
N PRO A 85 3.86 1.48 -1.76
CA PRO A 85 4.16 2.27 -2.94
C PRO A 85 3.69 3.72 -2.73
N ASN A 86 4.43 4.66 -3.32
CA ASN A 86 4.02 6.06 -3.31
C ASN A 86 2.64 6.20 -3.96
N LEU A 87 1.74 6.90 -3.28
CA LEU A 87 0.44 7.25 -3.83
C LEU A 87 0.64 8.10 -5.09
N ALA A 88 -0.14 7.81 -6.12
CA ALA A 88 -0.29 8.74 -7.24
C ALA A 88 -0.94 10.02 -6.71
N ASP A 89 -0.42 11.17 -7.12
CA ASP A 89 -1.04 12.45 -6.82
C ASP A 89 -2.21 12.72 -7.76
N ASP A 90 -2.93 13.82 -7.51
CA ASP A 90 -4.11 14.17 -8.31
C ASP A 90 -3.76 14.42 -9.77
N ASP A 91 -2.60 15.01 -10.04
CA ASP A 91 -2.22 15.42 -11.39
C ASP A 91 -1.77 14.23 -12.22
N GLU A 92 -1.04 13.28 -11.62
CA GLU A 92 -0.73 11.98 -12.23
C GLU A 92 -2.02 11.24 -12.63
N ILE A 93 -3.01 11.20 -11.72
CA ILE A 93 -4.30 10.56 -11.98
C ILE A 93 -5.07 11.30 -13.08
N ARG A 94 -5.17 12.63 -13.03
CA ARG A 94 -5.87 13.44 -14.05
C ARG A 94 -5.26 13.30 -15.43
N GLN A 95 -3.92 13.37 -15.52
CA GLN A 95 -3.20 13.22 -16.79
C GLN A 95 -3.42 11.83 -17.38
N TRP A 96 -3.37 10.78 -16.56
CA TRP A 96 -3.64 9.42 -17.02
C TRP A 96 -5.08 9.27 -17.52
N ILE A 97 -6.07 9.79 -16.78
CA ILE A 97 -7.48 9.77 -17.19
C ILE A 97 -7.64 10.46 -18.55
N ALA A 98 -7.11 11.68 -18.70
CA ALA A 98 -7.24 12.45 -19.94
C ALA A 98 -6.61 11.75 -21.15
N ALA A 99 -5.55 10.96 -20.94
CA ALA A 99 -4.86 10.24 -22.01
C ALA A 99 -5.48 8.86 -22.33
N ASN A 100 -6.19 8.23 -21.40
CA ASN A 100 -6.57 6.81 -21.53
C ASN A 100 -8.07 6.53 -21.43
N ILE A 101 -8.87 7.47 -20.92
CA ILE A 101 -10.31 7.29 -20.70
C ILE A 101 -11.08 8.15 -21.69
N ASP A 102 -11.82 7.49 -22.59
CA ASP A 102 -12.86 8.13 -23.38
C ASP A 102 -14.19 8.02 -22.64
N PHE A 103 -14.63 9.11 -22.01
CA PHE A 103 -15.87 9.10 -21.24
C PHE A 103 -17.12 8.82 -22.09
N SER A 104 -17.06 9.02 -23.42
CA SER A 104 -18.20 8.75 -24.31
C SER A 104 -18.55 7.26 -24.43
N THR A 105 -17.61 6.37 -24.11
CA THR A 105 -17.83 4.91 -24.11
C THR A 105 -18.56 4.40 -22.88
N TYR A 106 -18.78 5.26 -21.87
CA TYR A 106 -19.42 4.90 -20.61
C TYR A 106 -20.78 5.55 -20.46
N LYS A 107 -21.72 4.85 -19.80
CA LYS A 107 -23.05 5.38 -19.49
C LYS A 107 -23.00 6.43 -18.37
N ASN A 108 -21.98 6.35 -17.52
CA ASN A 108 -21.66 7.35 -16.51
C ASN A 108 -20.15 7.34 -16.23
N LYS A 109 -19.60 8.48 -15.80
CA LYS A 109 -18.16 8.65 -15.53
C LYS A 109 -17.63 7.69 -14.47
N MET A 110 -18.47 7.29 -13.51
CA MET A 110 -18.08 6.37 -12.43
C MET A 110 -17.75 4.95 -12.93
N GLN A 111 -18.19 4.56 -14.13
CA GLN A 111 -17.80 3.27 -14.72
C GLN A 111 -16.31 3.21 -15.07
N ALA A 112 -15.66 4.34 -15.35
CA ALA A 112 -14.22 4.41 -15.58
C ALA A 112 -13.39 4.10 -14.32
N MET A 113 -14.00 4.12 -13.13
CA MET A 113 -13.34 3.79 -11.85
C MET A 113 -12.62 2.43 -11.91
N ARG A 114 -13.25 1.43 -12.55
CA ARG A 114 -12.65 0.09 -12.66
C ARG A 114 -11.31 0.14 -13.39
N ASP A 115 -11.24 0.87 -14.50
CA ASP A 115 -10.05 0.91 -15.36
C ASP A 115 -8.95 1.75 -14.71
N ILE A 116 -9.33 2.87 -14.08
CA ILE A 116 -8.40 3.72 -13.31
C ILE A 116 -7.79 2.93 -12.14
N MET A 117 -8.62 2.25 -11.35
CA MET A 117 -8.15 1.44 -10.22
C MET A 117 -7.37 0.20 -10.68
N ALA A 118 -7.65 -0.35 -11.87
CA ALA A 118 -6.85 -1.42 -12.45
C ALA A 118 -5.45 -0.94 -12.86
N HIS A 119 -5.33 0.30 -13.33
CA HIS A 119 -4.03 0.90 -13.69
C HIS A 119 -3.20 1.25 -12.46
N PHE A 120 -3.75 2.04 -11.53
CA PHE A 120 -3.01 2.53 -10.37
C PHE A 120 -2.90 1.52 -9.23
N GLY A 121 -3.84 0.56 -9.17
CA GLY A 121 -3.90 -0.46 -8.13
C GLY A 121 -3.74 0.15 -6.72
N PRO A 122 -2.76 -0.30 -5.92
CA PRO A 122 -2.55 0.17 -4.56
C PRO A 122 -1.99 1.60 -4.43
N ARG A 123 -1.59 2.23 -5.54
CA ARG A 123 -1.12 3.62 -5.59
C ARG A 123 -2.26 4.64 -5.62
N ALA A 124 -3.48 4.22 -5.92
CA ALA A 124 -4.64 5.10 -5.90
C ALA A 124 -5.54 4.81 -4.70
N ASP A 125 -6.06 5.88 -4.10
CA ASP A 125 -7.17 5.79 -3.15
C ASP A 125 -8.49 5.99 -3.90
N GLY A 126 -9.44 5.06 -3.71
CA GLY A 126 -10.70 5.09 -4.45
C GLY A 126 -11.59 6.30 -4.14
N ALA A 127 -11.55 6.82 -2.90
CA ALA A 127 -12.29 8.03 -2.55
C ALA A 127 -11.67 9.27 -3.22
N ARG A 128 -10.34 9.32 -3.28
CA ARG A 128 -9.60 10.36 -4.01
C ARG A 128 -9.86 10.31 -5.51
N VAL A 129 -9.81 9.13 -6.13
CA VAL A 129 -10.16 8.96 -7.56
C VAL A 129 -11.59 9.38 -7.82
N LYS A 130 -12.53 9.03 -6.92
CA LYS A 130 -13.92 9.48 -7.02
C LYS A 130 -14.02 11.00 -7.01
N ALA A 131 -13.34 11.67 -6.07
CA ALA A 131 -13.34 13.13 -5.99
C ALA A 131 -12.77 13.78 -7.27
N ILE A 132 -11.75 13.18 -7.87
CA ILE A 132 -11.20 13.62 -9.16
C ILE A 132 -12.23 13.45 -10.28
N LEU A 133 -12.90 12.30 -10.36
CA LEU A 133 -13.92 12.02 -11.37
C LEU A 133 -15.15 12.93 -11.24
N ASP A 134 -15.54 13.32 -10.02
CA ASP A 134 -16.63 14.26 -9.77
C ASP A 134 -16.27 15.70 -10.22
N ALA A 135 -14.97 16.02 -10.32
CA ALA A 135 -14.47 17.34 -10.68
C ALA A 135 -14.11 17.51 -12.18
N ILE A 136 -14.13 16.41 -12.96
CA ILE A 136 -13.99 16.39 -14.42
C ILE A 136 -15.38 16.33 -15.03
#